data_AF-A0A1I8EDY1-F1
#
_entry.id   AF-A0A1I8EDY1-F1
#
_cell.length_a   1.000
_cell.length_b   1.000
_cell.length_c   1.000
_cell.angle_alpha   90.00
_cell.angle_beta   90.00
_cell.angle_gamma   90.00
#
_symmetry.space_group_name_H-M   'P 1'
#
loop_
_entity.id
_entity.type
_entity.pdbx_description
1 polymer ?
#
loop_
_entity_poly.entity_id
_entity_poly.type
_entity_poly.pdbx_seq_one_letter_code
_entity_poly.pdbx_strand_id
1 'polypeptide(L)'
;MQFDKDPSTFETAQDVADALKDGTQLCVLMNRLLDKTNALPYNAKPKMPFHKMENISNFLDAIKSYGVPEISCFQTVDLYENKQCYKVIECLRALAAVAQSKNAPVPFPSWVVKLSQGRPRFFPESVIRRGEMVIPLQYGTNKCASQKGMTPYGLTRQIKPES
;
A
#
# COMPACT_ATOMS: atom_id res chain seq x y z
N MET A 1 -2.00 26.64 14.00
CA MET A 1 -1.78 25.95 12.72
C MET A 1 -3.04 26.11 11.93
N GLN A 2 -3.04 26.99 10.94
CA GLN A 2 -4.25 27.42 10.26
C GLN A 2 -3.99 27.29 8.77
N PHE A 3 -4.83 26.50 8.12
CA PHE A 3 -5.07 26.69 6.70
C PHE A 3 -5.68 28.08 6.53
N ASP A 4 -5.33 28.80 5.46
CA ASP A 4 -5.92 30.11 5.18
C ASP A 4 -7.43 30.02 4.93
N LYS A 5 -7.90 28.85 4.48
CA LYS A 5 -9.30 28.49 4.29
C LYS A 5 -9.63 27.24 5.09
N ASP A 6 -10.87 27.11 5.53
CA ASP A 6 -11.31 25.90 6.23
C ASP A 6 -11.21 24.67 5.30
N PRO A 7 -10.45 23.62 5.66
CA PRO A 7 -10.37 22.42 4.84
C PRO A 7 -11.70 21.68 4.68
N SER A 8 -12.69 21.94 5.53
CA SER A 8 -14.03 21.33 5.38
C SER A 8 -14.80 21.85 4.17
N THR A 9 -14.40 22.99 3.61
CA THR A 9 -15.04 23.63 2.45
C THR A 9 -14.32 23.35 1.12
N PHE A 10 -13.34 22.45 1.10
CA PHE A 10 -12.60 22.13 -0.12
C PHE A 10 -13.42 21.22 -1.02
N GLU A 11 -13.78 21.73 -2.20
CA GLU A 11 -14.57 20.98 -3.19
C GLU A 11 -13.73 20.59 -4.41
N THR A 12 -12.67 21.35 -4.71
CA THR A 12 -11.88 21.15 -5.93
C THR A 12 -10.45 20.68 -5.63
N ALA A 13 -9.82 20.04 -6.63
CA ALA A 13 -8.40 19.70 -6.57
C ALA A 13 -7.51 20.94 -6.40
N GLN A 14 -7.95 22.10 -6.90
CA GLN A 14 -7.22 23.35 -6.79
C GLN A 14 -7.16 23.84 -5.34
N ASP A 15 -8.26 23.72 -4.58
CA ASP A 15 -8.29 24.11 -3.17
C ASP A 15 -7.29 23.28 -2.34
N VAL A 16 -7.24 21.97 -2.59
CA VAL A 16 -6.29 21.05 -1.94
C VAL A 16 -4.85 21.40 -2.32
N ALA A 17 -4.61 21.66 -3.61
CA ALA A 17 -3.29 22.06 -4.08
C ALA A 17 -2.85 23.38 -3.42
N ASP A 18 -3.68 24.42 -3.43
CA ASP A 18 -3.33 25.72 -2.86
C ASP A 18 -3.06 25.64 -1.34
N ALA A 19 -3.78 24.78 -0.63
CA ALA A 19 -3.59 24.55 0.80
C ALA A 19 -2.32 23.77 1.18
N LEU A 20 -1.83 22.89 0.29
CA LEU A 20 -0.72 21.95 0.59
C LEU A 20 0.55 22.21 -0.23
N LYS A 21 0.49 23.06 -1.25
CA LYS A 21 1.57 23.31 -2.22
C LYS A 21 2.83 23.93 -1.62
N ASP A 22 2.75 24.52 -0.44
CA ASP A 22 3.92 25.01 0.30
C ASP A 22 4.68 23.89 1.04
N GLY A 23 4.09 22.70 1.15
CA GLY A 23 4.63 21.54 1.84
C GLY A 23 4.70 21.67 3.36
N THR A 24 4.38 22.82 3.95
CA THR A 24 4.60 23.07 5.39
C THR A 24 3.66 22.22 6.25
N GLN A 25 2.39 22.12 5.86
CA GLN A 25 1.38 21.34 6.57
C GLN A 25 1.68 19.84 6.52
N LEU A 26 2.24 19.36 5.40
CA LEU A 26 2.67 17.97 5.24
C LEU A 26 3.82 17.62 6.18
N CYS A 27 4.84 18.48 6.22
CA CYS A 27 5.98 18.30 7.12
C CYS A 27 5.57 18.32 8.60
N VAL A 28 4.63 19.20 8.97
CA VAL A 28 4.17 19.27 10.36
C VAL A 28 3.27 18.10 10.71
N LEU A 29 2.41 17.65 9.79
CA LEU A 29 1.66 16.42 9.97
C LEU A 29 2.61 15.27 10.28
N MET A 30 3.68 15.13 9.49
CA MET A 30 4.68 14.09 9.71
C MET A 30 5.38 14.25 11.06
N ASN A 31 5.75 15.47 11.45
CA ASN A 31 6.34 15.76 12.77
C ASN A 31 5.43 15.48 13.96
N ARG A 32 4.10 15.44 13.77
CA ARG A 32 3.16 14.98 14.81
C ARG A 32 3.08 13.47 14.92
N LEU A 33 3.39 12.76 13.84
CA LEU A 33 3.41 11.29 13.80
C LEU A 33 4.77 10.74 14.26
N LEU A 34 5.84 11.49 14.08
CA LEU A 34 7.18 11.16 14.54
C LEU A 34 7.38 11.56 16.00
N ASP A 35 8.28 10.84 16.67
CA ASP A 35 8.78 11.24 17.98
C ASP A 35 9.57 12.55 17.88
N LYS A 36 9.54 13.36 18.94
CA LYS A 36 10.22 14.67 19.00
C LYS A 36 11.73 14.61 18.72
N THR A 37 12.35 13.44 18.86
CA THR A 37 13.77 13.20 18.59
C THR A 37 14.10 13.13 17.11
N ASN A 38 13.15 12.73 16.27
CA ASN A 38 13.32 12.54 14.83
C ASN A 38 12.49 13.55 14.04
N ALA A 39 12.47 14.80 14.49
CA ALA A 39 11.75 15.86 13.81
C ALA A 39 12.31 16.07 12.40
N LEU A 40 11.45 15.97 11.41
CA LEU A 40 11.69 16.29 10.03
C LEU A 40 12.02 17.79 9.89
N PRO A 41 13.20 18.13 9.32
CA PRO A 41 13.53 19.50 9.00
C PRO A 41 12.71 19.99 7.80
N TYR A 42 12.15 21.19 7.92
CA TYR A 42 11.41 21.84 6.84
C TYR A 42 11.51 23.36 6.96
N ASN A 43 11.33 24.05 5.83
CA ASN A 43 11.23 25.50 5.79
C ASN A 43 9.81 25.92 6.19
N ALA A 44 9.66 26.62 7.32
CA ALA A 44 8.35 27.02 7.84
C ALA A 44 7.67 28.15 7.03
N LYS A 45 8.41 28.92 6.23
CA LYS A 45 7.87 30.01 5.39
C LYS A 45 8.53 29.99 4.00
N PRO A 46 8.24 28.98 3.17
CA PRO A 46 8.90 28.80 1.89
C PRO A 46 8.39 29.84 0.87
N LYS A 47 9.20 30.85 0.58
CA LYS A 47 8.89 31.89 -0.42
C LYS A 47 9.20 31.44 -1.85
N MET A 48 10.33 30.76 -2.02
CA MET A 48 10.84 30.36 -3.33
C MET A 48 10.27 29.00 -3.76
N PRO A 49 10.01 28.77 -5.06
CA PRO A 49 9.55 27.48 -5.59
C PRO A 49 10.36 26.28 -5.10
N PHE A 50 11.70 26.39 -5.10
CA PHE A 50 12.57 25.29 -4.70
C PHE A 50 12.38 24.88 -3.24
N HIS A 51 12.18 25.83 -2.32
CA HIS A 51 11.90 25.51 -0.91
C HIS A 51 10.56 24.79 -0.72
N LYS A 52 9.54 25.13 -1.52
CA LYS A 52 8.24 24.44 -1.48
C LYS A 52 8.38 23.00 -1.96
N MET A 53 9.10 22.80 -3.07
CA MET A 53 9.40 21.48 -3.63
C MET A 53 10.26 20.62 -2.67
N GLU A 54 11.23 21.24 -2.00
CA GLU A 54 12.09 20.58 -1.01
C GLU A 54 11.29 20.10 0.20
N ASN A 55 10.40 20.93 0.76
CA ASN A 55 9.50 20.51 1.84
C ASN A 55 8.65 19.28 1.44
N ILE A 56 8.09 19.29 0.23
CA ILE A 56 7.30 18.17 -0.29
C ILE A 56 8.19 16.91 -0.43
N SER A 57 9.41 17.05 -0.95
CA SER A 57 10.36 15.93 -1.07
C SER A 57 10.72 15.35 0.29
N ASN A 58 11.05 16.19 1.26
CA ASN A 58 11.38 15.75 2.62
C ASN A 58 10.22 14.96 3.23
N PHE A 59 8.99 15.44 3.06
CA PHE A 59 7.80 14.71 3.50
C PHE A 59 7.70 13.33 2.84
N LEU A 60 7.90 13.23 1.52
CA LEU A 60 7.86 11.97 0.78
C LEU A 60 8.92 10.97 1.30
N ASP A 61 10.13 11.43 1.58
CA ASP A 61 11.19 10.56 2.12
C ASP A 61 10.88 10.07 3.54
N ALA A 62 10.24 10.91 4.35
CA ALA A 62 9.84 10.55 5.70
C ALA A 62 8.69 9.55 5.73
N ILE A 63 7.67 9.70 4.88
CA ILE A 63 6.56 8.73 4.85
C ILE A 63 7.00 7.36 4.34
N LYS A 64 7.96 7.31 3.40
CA LYS A 64 8.60 6.06 2.95
C LYS A 64 9.31 5.38 4.11
N SER A 65 10.13 6.14 4.84
CA SER A 65 10.81 5.65 6.05
C SER A 65 9.83 5.25 7.16
N TYR A 66 8.67 5.89 7.22
CA TYR A 66 7.60 5.55 8.16
C TYR A 66 6.84 4.27 7.78
N GLY A 67 7.04 3.72 6.57
CA GLY A 67 6.46 2.46 6.13
C GLY A 67 5.26 2.61 5.19
N VAL A 68 5.03 3.79 4.63
CA VAL A 68 4.08 3.93 3.51
C VAL A 68 4.70 3.31 2.25
N PRO A 69 3.99 2.41 1.53
CA PRO A 69 4.48 1.84 0.29
C PRO A 69 4.76 2.90 -0.77
N GLU A 70 5.85 2.74 -1.52
CA GLU A 70 6.22 3.70 -2.58
C GLU A 70 5.17 3.80 -3.68
N ILE A 71 4.44 2.72 -3.97
CA ILE A 71 3.33 2.71 -4.92
C ILE A 71 2.18 3.66 -4.53
N SER A 72 2.05 3.96 -3.23
CA SER A 72 1.04 4.88 -2.69
C SER A 72 1.59 6.28 -2.50
N CYS A 73 2.88 6.53 -2.81
CA CYS A 73 3.48 7.85 -2.75
C CYS A 73 3.20 8.62 -4.04
N PHE A 74 3.02 9.93 -3.93
CA PHE A 74 2.93 10.84 -5.08
C PHE A 74 4.29 11.47 -5.38
N GLN A 75 4.41 12.15 -6.51
CA GLN A 75 5.61 12.89 -6.91
C GLN A 75 5.41 14.40 -6.68
N THR A 76 6.49 15.15 -6.47
CA THR A 76 6.40 16.60 -6.20
C THR A 76 5.60 17.37 -7.25
N VAL A 77 5.69 16.98 -8.52
CA VAL A 77 4.92 17.58 -9.63
C VAL A 77 3.41 17.37 -9.50
N ASP A 78 2.97 16.25 -8.90
CA ASP A 78 1.56 15.89 -8.75
C ASP A 78 0.82 16.90 -7.88
N LEU A 79 1.49 17.39 -6.83
CA LEU A 79 0.97 18.40 -5.91
C LEU A 79 1.33 19.82 -6.36
N TYR A 80 2.60 20.09 -6.66
CA TYR A 80 3.06 21.46 -6.93
C TYR A 80 2.46 22.05 -8.20
N GLU A 81 2.34 21.25 -9.27
CA GLU A 81 1.70 21.65 -10.52
C GLU A 81 0.24 21.20 -10.64
N ASN A 82 -0.30 20.59 -9.57
CA ASN A 82 -1.67 20.06 -9.52
C ASN A 82 -2.00 19.10 -10.70
N LYS A 83 -1.05 18.22 -11.06
CA LYS A 83 -1.25 17.24 -12.15
C LYS A 83 -2.11 16.05 -11.71
N GLN A 84 -1.91 15.56 -10.49
CA GLN A 84 -2.51 14.32 -10.00
C GLN A 84 -2.88 14.43 -8.51
N CYS A 85 -3.73 15.40 -8.16
CA CYS A 85 -4.16 15.62 -6.77
C CYS A 85 -4.78 14.37 -6.11
N TYR A 86 -5.44 13.49 -6.87
CA TYR A 86 -6.02 12.25 -6.32
C TYR A 86 -4.96 11.35 -5.65
N LYS A 87 -3.74 11.28 -6.22
CA LYS A 87 -2.63 10.51 -5.62
C LYS A 87 -2.18 11.09 -4.29
N VAL A 88 -2.23 12.42 -4.14
CA VAL A 88 -1.91 13.09 -2.88
C VAL A 88 -2.89 12.66 -1.79
N ILE A 89 -4.19 12.65 -2.11
CA ILE A 89 -5.24 12.22 -1.19
C ILE A 89 -5.09 10.74 -0.83
N GLU A 90 -4.81 9.89 -1.82
CA GLU A 90 -4.57 8.46 -1.61
C GLU A 90 -3.36 8.20 -0.71
N CYS A 91 -2.26 8.94 -0.93
CA CYS A 91 -1.07 8.90 -0.11
C CYS A 91 -1.35 9.29 1.35
N LEU A 92 -2.11 10.36 1.57
CA LEU A 92 -2.51 10.79 2.91
C LEU A 92 -3.40 9.75 3.62
N ARG A 93 -4.30 9.09 2.88
CA ARG A 93 -5.11 7.97 3.40
C ARG A 93 -4.24 6.77 3.77
N ALA A 94 -3.27 6.42 2.94
CA ALA A 94 -2.32 5.35 3.22
C ALA A 94 -1.46 5.67 4.46
N LEU A 95 -0.98 6.91 4.59
CA LEU A 95 -0.26 7.38 5.77
C LEU A 95 -1.10 7.27 7.03
N ALA A 96 -2.38 7.67 6.99
CA ALA A 96 -3.29 7.56 8.13
C ALA A 96 -3.50 6.10 8.55
N ALA A 97 -3.64 5.18 7.59
CA ALA A 97 -3.78 3.75 7.86
C ALA A 97 -2.50 3.16 8.51
N VAL A 98 -1.32 3.54 8.02
CA VAL A 98 -0.02 3.15 8.61
C VAL A 98 0.13 3.72 10.01
N ALA A 99 -0.17 5.00 10.21
CA ALA A 99 -0.11 5.65 11.52
C ALA A 99 -1.04 5.00 12.54
N GLN A 100 -2.25 4.61 12.12
CA GLN A 100 -3.19 3.87 12.96
C GLN A 100 -2.64 2.49 13.34
N SER A 101 -2.01 1.79 12.39
CA SER A 101 -1.39 0.48 12.65
C SER A 101 -0.22 0.54 13.64
N LYS A 102 0.46 1.69 13.72
CA LYS A 102 1.55 1.97 14.66
C LYS A 102 1.08 2.56 15.99
N ASN A 103 -0.23 2.68 16.22
CA ASN A 103 -0.81 3.25 17.43
C ASN A 103 -0.31 4.68 17.75
N ALA A 104 -0.12 5.52 16.73
CA ALA A 104 0.30 6.90 16.95
C ALA A 104 -0.69 7.64 17.88
N PRO A 105 -0.22 8.55 18.75
CA PRO A 105 -1.02 9.22 19.79
C PRO A 105 -1.87 10.36 19.20
N VAL A 106 -2.61 10.09 18.13
CA VAL A 106 -3.47 11.05 17.44
C VAL A 106 -4.88 10.45 17.28
N PRO A 107 -5.94 11.26 17.37
CA PRO A 107 -7.29 10.78 17.07
C PRO A 107 -7.40 10.43 15.59
N PHE A 108 -7.90 9.23 15.29
CA PHE A 108 -8.12 8.78 13.92
C PHE A 108 -9.60 8.92 13.53
N PRO A 109 -9.92 9.52 12.37
CA PRO A 109 -11.27 9.55 11.84
C PRO A 109 -11.82 8.16 11.51
N SER A 110 -13.15 8.02 11.48
CA SER A 110 -13.84 6.76 11.18
C SER A 110 -13.61 6.22 9.76
N TRP A 111 -13.25 7.09 8.81
CA TRP A 111 -12.94 6.69 7.43
C TRP A 111 -11.56 6.04 7.28
N VAL A 112 -10.70 6.09 8.31
CA VAL A 112 -9.37 5.48 8.27
C VAL A 112 -9.52 3.96 8.38
N VAL A 113 -9.16 3.25 7.31
CA VAL A 113 -9.22 1.79 7.27
C VAL A 113 -8.02 1.21 8.02
N LYS A 114 -8.30 0.29 8.95
CA LYS A 114 -7.26 -0.44 9.67
C LYS A 114 -6.54 -1.40 8.74
N LEU A 115 -5.21 -1.29 8.67
CA LEU A 115 -4.40 -2.24 7.91
C LEU A 115 -4.55 -3.66 8.49
N SER A 116 -4.80 -4.62 7.60
CA SER A 116 -4.90 -6.03 7.96
C SER A 116 -3.56 -6.52 8.50
N GLN A 117 -3.59 -7.14 9.67
CA GLN A 117 -2.43 -7.79 10.25
C GLN A 117 -2.55 -9.29 10.00
N GLY A 118 -1.48 -9.90 9.48
CA GLY A 118 -1.40 -11.35 9.34
C GLY A 118 -1.53 -11.98 10.73
N ARG A 119 -2.52 -12.84 10.90
CA ARG A 119 -2.67 -13.65 12.12
C ARG A 119 -2.24 -15.08 11.80
N PRO A 120 -0.95 -15.43 11.90
CA PRO A 120 -0.52 -16.80 11.69
C PRO A 120 -1.24 -17.70 12.69
N ARG A 121 -1.89 -18.75 12.20
CA ARG A 121 -2.57 -19.73 13.05
C ARG A 121 -1.59 -20.87 13.31
N PHE A 122 -1.34 -21.13 14.58
CA PHE A 122 -0.56 -22.29 15.01
C PHE A 122 -1.53 -23.43 15.27
N PHE A 123 -1.38 -24.51 14.52
CA PHE A 123 -2.12 -25.75 14.74
C PHE A 123 -1.22 -26.75 15.46
N PRO A 124 -1.75 -27.58 16.37
CA PRO A 124 -0.97 -28.64 16.97
C PRO A 124 -0.54 -29.66 15.90
N GLU A 125 0.63 -30.27 16.08
CA GLU A 125 1.23 -31.21 15.12
C GLU A 125 0.27 -32.35 14.73
N SER A 126 -0.53 -32.83 15.69
CA SER A 126 -1.54 -33.86 15.45
C SER A 126 -2.63 -33.44 14.45
N VAL A 127 -2.95 -32.15 14.38
CA VAL A 127 -3.92 -31.58 13.42
C VAL A 127 -3.28 -31.39 12.05
N ILE A 128 -2.02 -30.92 12.00
CA ILE A 128 -1.25 -30.78 10.75
C ILE A 128 -1.11 -32.15 10.08
N ARG A 129 -0.67 -33.16 10.83
CA ARG A 129 -0.51 -34.55 10.37
C ARG A 129 -1.82 -35.21 9.94
N ARG A 130 -2.96 -34.84 10.54
CA ARG A 130 -4.29 -35.26 10.06
C ARG A 130 -4.65 -34.59 8.73
N GLY A 131 -4.23 -33.36 8.52
CA GLY A 131 -4.39 -32.65 7.25
C GLY A 131 -3.64 -33.33 6.10
N GLU A 132 -2.46 -33.90 6.35
CA GLU A 132 -1.67 -34.64 5.33
C GLU A 132 -2.38 -35.90 4.81
N MET A 133 -3.28 -36.50 5.61
CA MET A 133 -4.09 -37.65 5.19
C MET A 133 -5.29 -37.25 4.31
N VAL A 134 -5.65 -35.96 4.29
CA VAL A 134 -6.71 -35.43 3.43
C VAL A 134 -6.08 -35.08 2.09
N ILE A 135 -6.27 -35.95 1.10
CA ILE A 135 -5.86 -35.66 -0.28
C ILE A 135 -6.74 -34.50 -0.79
N PRO A 136 -6.19 -33.30 -1.05
CA PRO A 136 -6.96 -32.23 -1.66
C PRO A 136 -7.37 -32.71 -3.05
N LEU A 137 -8.64 -32.51 -3.39
CA LEU A 137 -9.25 -32.91 -4.67
C LEU A 137 -8.28 -32.53 -5.82
N GLN A 138 -7.75 -33.57 -6.46
CA GLN A 138 -6.65 -33.61 -7.44
C GLN A 138 -6.13 -32.26 -7.99
N TYR A 139 -5.08 -31.71 -7.38
CA TYR A 139 -4.07 -30.98 -8.15
C TYR A 139 -3.14 -32.01 -8.81
N GLY A 140 -3.56 -32.51 -9.98
CA GLY A 140 -2.75 -33.44 -10.77
C GLY A 140 -1.41 -32.81 -11.13
N THR A 141 -0.31 -33.40 -10.63
CA THR A 141 1.03 -33.11 -11.13
C THR A 141 1.39 -34.13 -12.21
N ASN A 142 1.62 -33.65 -13.42
CA ASN A 142 1.97 -34.48 -14.58
C ASN A 142 3.43 -34.93 -14.56
N LYS A 143 4.22 -34.53 -13.54
CA LYS A 143 5.69 -34.64 -13.56
C LYS A 143 6.24 -36.04 -13.32
N CYS A 144 5.40 -37.04 -13.04
CA CYS A 144 5.87 -38.41 -12.75
C CYS A 144 5.23 -39.51 -13.62
N ALA A 145 4.34 -39.18 -14.55
CA ALA A 145 3.79 -40.13 -15.52
C ALA A 145 4.26 -39.73 -16.93
N SER A 146 5.32 -40.36 -17.42
CA SER A 146 5.68 -40.26 -18.83
C SER A 146 4.50 -40.74 -19.67
N GLN A 147 4.04 -39.92 -20.62
CA GLN A 147 2.97 -40.23 -21.57
C GLN A 147 3.39 -41.31 -22.60
N LYS A 148 4.48 -42.06 -22.37
CA LYS A 148 4.81 -43.23 -23.18
C LYS A 148 3.87 -44.37 -22.81
N GLY A 149 2.84 -44.57 -23.63
CA GLY A 149 1.94 -45.73 -23.56
C GLY A 149 0.48 -45.41 -23.23
N MET A 150 0.12 -44.14 -23.00
CA MET A 150 -1.29 -43.76 -22.90
C MET A 150 -1.89 -43.58 -24.30
N THR A 151 -2.88 -44.40 -24.65
CA THR A 151 -3.68 -44.20 -25.85
C THR A 151 -4.69 -43.06 -25.58
N PRO A 152 -4.72 -41.98 -26.40
CA PRO A 152 -5.75 -40.96 -26.26
C PRO A 152 -7.15 -41.55 -26.42
N TYR A 153 -8.10 -41.04 -25.63
CA TYR A 153 -9.52 -41.38 -25.76
C TYR A 153 -9.98 -41.06 -27.19
N GLY A 154 -10.50 -42.07 -27.90
CA GLY A 154 -10.96 -41.95 -29.29
C GLY A 154 -10.17 -42.74 -30.33
N LEU A 155 -9.11 -43.46 -29.95
CA LEU A 155 -8.41 -44.38 -30.86
C LEU A 155 -9.27 -45.61 -31.19
N THR A 156 -9.34 -45.96 -32.48
CA THR A 156 -9.98 -47.19 -32.95
C THR A 156 -9.22 -48.43 -32.45
N ARG A 157 -9.95 -49.47 -32.06
CA ARG A 157 -9.37 -50.73 -31.56
C ARG A 157 -8.51 -51.38 -32.66
N GLN A 158 -7.23 -51.61 -32.38
CA GLN A 158 -6.38 -52.40 -33.29
C GLN A 158 -6.77 -53.87 -33.18
N ILE A 159 -7.47 -54.38 -34.19
CA ILE A 159 -7.75 -55.82 -34.34
C ILE A 159 -6.53 -56.42 -35.04
N LYS A 160 -5.80 -57.31 -34.37
CA LYS A 160 -4.74 -58.10 -35.02
C LYS A 160 -5.38 -59.31 -35.70
N PRO A 161 -5.15 -59.55 -37.00
CA PRO A 161 -5.59 -60.80 -37.63
C PRO A 161 -4.76 -61.96 -37.10
N GLU A 162 -5.42 -63.08 -36.79
CA GLU A 162 -4.77 -64.33 -36.43
C GLU A 162 -4.12 -64.96 -37.67
N SER A 163 -2.84 -65.30 -37.56
CA SER A 163 -2.06 -65.99 -38.60
C SER A 163 -2.43 -67.46 -38.69
#